data_AF-A0A162V9Z5-F1
#
_entry.id   AF-A0A162V9Z5-F1
#
_cell.length_a   1.000
_cell.length_b   1.000
_cell.length_c   1.000
_cell.angle_alpha   90.00
_cell.angle_beta   90.00
_cell.angle_gamma   90.00
#
_symmetry.space_group_name_H-M   'P 1'
#
loop_
_entity.id
_entity.type
_entity.pdbx_description
1 polymer ?
#
loop_
_entity_poly.entity_id
_entity_poly.type
_entity_poly.pdbx_seq_one_letter_code
_entity_poly.pdbx_strand_id
1 'polypeptide(L)'
;MISVWKDLRYLPTAVLVRMQRLADDILVPPGYAVLSTKIKSGFLYMKADKWQSWCLIYSLVVLKDALPEDDYKNWTLFVKACQKLTGPLVTYSEIDSAHQLLEEFRKECETLYGESSITPNMHLHMHLCELMLDFGPVYAFWLYSFERYNSKLKNIKTNRCNGLEVTFMRVFLEKAFIGSFLRAYSTNLSSPLIEFLEGVAQVKSNSDSSSPLNLDAGHPPALPFSLAMFQQAATNP
;
A
#
# COMPACT_ATOMS: atom_id res chain seq x y z
N MET A 1 12.90 17.03 1.84
CA MET A 1 12.33 18.29 1.34
C MET A 1 11.43 18.99 2.36
N ILE A 2 10.27 18.45 2.75
CA ILE A 2 9.38 19.16 3.70
C ILE A 2 10.05 19.56 5.01
N SER A 3 10.92 18.71 5.58
CA SER A 3 11.73 19.06 6.76
C SER A 3 12.61 20.27 6.50
N VAL A 4 13.39 20.25 5.41
CA VAL A 4 14.26 21.34 4.97
C VAL A 4 13.48 22.65 4.85
N TRP A 5 12.31 22.64 4.19
CA TRP A 5 11.49 23.84 4.03
C TRP A 5 10.87 24.34 5.34
N LYS A 6 10.62 23.45 6.32
CA LYS A 6 10.21 23.85 7.67
C LYS A 6 11.37 24.50 8.43
N ASP A 7 12.59 23.97 8.30
CA ASP A 7 13.79 24.50 8.95
C ASP A 7 14.14 25.89 8.39
N LEU A 8 13.96 26.08 7.08
CA LEU A 8 14.06 27.38 6.39
C LEU A 8 12.87 28.31 6.66
N ARG A 9 11.87 27.87 7.43
CA ARG A 9 10.66 28.63 7.81
C ARG A 9 9.76 29.04 6.64
N TYR A 10 9.82 28.35 5.51
CA TYR A 10 8.92 28.58 4.36
C TYR A 10 7.48 28.13 4.64
N LEU A 11 7.30 27.18 5.55
CA LEU A 11 6.00 26.55 5.84
C LEU A 11 5.48 26.83 7.26
N PRO A 12 5.24 28.11 7.66
CA PRO A 12 4.59 28.42 8.93
C PRO A 12 3.12 27.96 8.93
N THR A 13 2.51 27.87 10.11
CA THR A 13 1.13 27.37 10.30
C THR A 13 0.11 28.06 9.39
N ALA A 14 0.22 29.38 9.20
CA ALA A 14 -0.68 30.14 8.32
C ALA A 14 -0.59 29.71 6.85
N VAL A 15 0.62 29.39 6.37
CA VAL A 15 0.85 28.86 5.01
C VAL A 15 0.25 27.47 4.89
N LEU A 16 0.49 26.58 5.85
CA LEU A 16 -0.07 25.22 5.86
C LEU A 16 -1.62 25.21 5.84
N VAL A 17 -2.26 26.17 6.51
CA VAL A 17 -3.73 26.32 6.47
C VAL A 17 -4.21 26.75 5.07
N ARG A 18 -3.52 27.69 4.41
CA ARG A 18 -3.86 28.08 3.03
C ARG A 18 -3.65 26.94 2.05
N MET A 19 -2.52 26.24 2.17
CA MET A 19 -2.20 25.05 1.40
C MET A 19 -3.28 23.98 1.53
N GLN A 20 -3.80 23.75 2.74
CA GLN A 20 -4.91 22.80 2.94
C GLN A 20 -6.19 23.24 2.24
N ARG A 21 -6.54 24.54 2.25
CA ARG A 21 -7.72 25.03 1.53
C ARG A 21 -7.61 24.78 0.02
N LEU A 22 -6.45 25.10 -0.56
CA LEU A 22 -6.18 24.79 -1.96
C LEU A 22 -6.29 23.29 -2.25
N ALA A 23 -5.76 22.45 -1.36
CA ALA A 23 -5.86 21.00 -1.49
C ALA A 23 -7.30 20.48 -1.41
N ASP A 24 -8.15 21.07 -0.57
CA ASP A 24 -9.54 20.67 -0.40
C ASP A 24 -10.38 20.95 -1.67
N ASP A 25 -9.96 21.90 -2.52
CA ASP A 25 -10.61 22.26 -3.79
C ASP A 25 -10.14 21.38 -4.98
N ILE A 26 -9.12 20.54 -4.81
CA ILE A 26 -8.58 19.70 -5.89
C ILE A 26 -9.48 18.47 -6.09
N LEU A 27 -9.93 18.26 -7.34
CA LEU A 27 -10.59 17.03 -7.75
C LEU A 27 -9.57 15.89 -7.86
N VAL A 28 -9.69 14.91 -6.97
CA VAL A 28 -8.76 13.77 -6.89
C VAL A 28 -9.23 12.65 -7.82
N PRO A 29 -8.41 12.18 -8.77
CA PRO A 29 -8.78 11.05 -9.61
C PRO A 29 -8.93 9.75 -8.83
N PRO A 30 -9.75 8.79 -9.30
CA PRO A 30 -9.83 7.46 -8.71
C PRO A 30 -8.45 6.79 -8.61
N GLY A 31 -8.19 6.13 -7.49
CA GLY A 31 -6.90 5.47 -7.22
C GLY A 31 -5.91 6.30 -6.41
N TYR A 32 -6.15 7.61 -6.24
CA TYR A 32 -5.37 8.48 -5.36
C TYR A 32 -6.09 8.75 -4.03
N ALA A 33 -5.31 8.92 -2.97
CA ALA A 33 -5.80 9.18 -1.62
C ALA A 33 -6.08 10.68 -1.41
N VAL A 34 -7.25 10.97 -0.84
CA VAL A 34 -7.62 12.34 -0.45
C VAL A 34 -6.85 12.78 0.79
N LEU A 35 -6.24 13.98 0.74
CA LEU A 35 -5.48 14.56 1.84
C LEU A 35 -6.34 15.45 2.76
N SER A 36 -7.34 14.86 3.41
CA SER A 36 -8.12 15.58 4.42
C SER A 36 -7.26 15.93 5.64
N THR A 37 -7.20 17.22 5.96
CA THR A 37 -6.53 17.82 7.14
C THR A 37 -5.03 17.57 7.32
N LYS A 38 -4.39 16.78 6.43
CA LYS A 38 -3.01 16.33 6.62
C LYS A 38 -1.98 17.43 6.41
N ILE A 39 -2.23 18.37 5.52
CA ILE A 39 -1.31 19.46 5.23
C ILE A 39 -1.35 20.49 6.37
N LYS A 40 -2.55 20.90 6.79
CA LYS A 40 -2.70 21.84 7.93
C LYS A 40 -2.15 21.28 9.25
N SER A 41 -2.15 19.96 9.42
CA SER A 41 -1.52 19.30 10.58
C SER A 41 -0.01 19.09 10.41
N GLY A 42 0.63 19.68 9.40
CA GLY A 42 2.07 19.58 9.19
C GLY A 42 2.56 18.21 8.73
N PHE A 43 1.73 17.47 7.98
CA PHE A 43 2.05 16.16 7.37
C PHE A 43 2.17 14.98 8.34
N LEU A 44 1.62 15.11 9.55
CA LEU A 44 1.68 14.07 10.58
C LEU A 44 0.98 12.76 10.17
N TYR A 45 1.70 11.65 10.40
CA TYR A 45 1.24 10.28 10.18
C TYR A 45 0.68 10.05 8.75
N MET A 46 1.33 10.62 7.74
CA MET A 46 1.01 10.30 6.36
C MET A 46 1.53 8.91 6.00
N LYS A 47 0.61 8.08 5.50
CA LYS A 47 0.90 6.76 4.93
C LYS A 47 1.38 6.90 3.48
N ALA A 48 1.94 5.83 2.94
CA ALA A 48 2.60 5.85 1.64
C ALA A 48 1.67 6.23 0.48
N ASP A 49 0.43 5.75 0.46
CA ASP A 49 -0.61 6.13 -0.52
C ASP A 49 -0.92 7.64 -0.51
N LYS A 50 -0.93 8.25 0.68
CA LYS A 50 -1.07 9.70 0.83
C LYS A 50 0.17 10.45 0.35
N TRP A 51 1.37 9.91 0.59
CA TRP A 51 2.61 10.50 0.08
C TRP A 51 2.70 10.44 -1.45
N GLN A 52 2.26 9.32 -2.04
CA GLN A 52 2.15 9.20 -3.49
C GLN A 52 1.19 10.25 -4.06
N SER A 53 0.01 10.39 -3.46
CA SER A 53 -0.99 11.38 -3.88
C SER A 53 -0.47 12.81 -3.71
N TRP A 54 0.18 13.09 -2.57
CA TRP A 54 0.85 14.36 -2.32
C TRP A 54 1.84 14.69 -3.43
N CYS A 55 2.75 13.78 -3.75
CA CYS A 55 3.76 13.98 -4.79
C CYS A 55 3.10 14.25 -6.16
N LEU A 56 2.26 13.32 -6.63
CA LEU A 56 1.81 13.29 -8.01
C LEU A 56 0.69 14.27 -8.36
N ILE A 57 -0.15 14.63 -7.37
CA ILE A 57 -1.37 15.42 -7.60
C ILE A 57 -1.30 16.78 -6.90
N TYR A 58 -0.99 16.81 -5.61
CA TYR A 58 -1.19 18.01 -4.79
C TYR A 58 0.00 18.96 -4.80
N SER A 59 1.22 18.42 -4.71
CA SER A 59 2.38 19.21 -4.31
C SER A 59 2.67 20.37 -5.25
N LEU A 60 2.54 20.20 -6.57
CA LEU A 60 2.75 21.29 -7.53
C LEU A 60 1.71 22.40 -7.38
N VAL A 61 0.44 22.05 -7.22
CA VAL A 61 -0.63 23.05 -7.06
C VAL A 61 -0.47 23.80 -5.74
N VAL A 62 -0.21 23.04 -4.67
CA VAL A 62 -0.25 23.55 -3.30
C VAL A 62 1.03 24.29 -2.92
N LEU A 63 2.17 23.98 -3.53
CA LEU A 63 3.46 24.62 -3.22
C LEU A 63 3.77 25.85 -4.08
N LYS A 64 3.06 26.08 -5.19
CA LYS A 64 3.38 27.13 -6.17
C LYS A 64 3.56 28.52 -5.55
N ASP A 65 2.65 28.91 -4.65
CA ASP A 65 2.72 30.21 -3.96
C ASP A 65 3.24 30.09 -2.51
N ALA A 66 3.74 28.91 -2.13
CA ALA A 66 4.22 28.62 -0.77
C ALA A 66 5.75 28.55 -0.68
N LEU A 67 6.44 28.32 -1.80
CA LEU A 67 7.90 28.22 -1.87
C LEU A 67 8.49 29.35 -2.71
N PRO A 68 9.77 29.72 -2.50
CA PRO A 68 10.51 30.52 -3.46
C PRO A 68 10.55 29.85 -4.83
N GLU A 69 10.70 30.67 -5.88
CA GLU A 69 10.61 30.22 -7.27
C GLU A 69 11.62 29.10 -7.59
N ASP A 70 12.86 29.22 -7.11
CA ASP A 70 13.92 28.24 -7.40
C ASP A 70 13.67 26.90 -6.69
N ASP A 71 13.23 26.93 -5.42
CA ASP A 71 12.78 25.75 -4.69
C ASP A 71 11.61 25.04 -5.38
N TYR A 72 10.64 25.82 -5.88
CA TYR A 72 9.47 25.30 -6.58
C TYR A 72 9.85 24.67 -7.93
N LYS A 73 10.72 25.32 -8.71
CA LYS A 73 11.25 24.77 -9.97
C LYS A 73 11.99 23.47 -9.72
N ASN A 74 12.86 23.44 -8.71
CA ASN A 74 13.60 22.24 -8.36
C ASN A 74 12.66 21.09 -7.96
N TRP A 75 11.69 21.34 -7.07
CA TRP A 75 10.67 20.33 -6.71
C TRP A 75 9.85 19.85 -7.92
N THR A 76 9.60 20.73 -8.89
CA THR A 76 8.90 20.37 -10.12
C THR A 76 9.65 19.34 -10.95
N LEU A 77 11.00 19.38 -10.99
CA LEU A 77 11.81 18.37 -11.66
C LEU A 77 11.54 16.98 -11.05
N PHE A 78 11.57 16.89 -9.72
CA PHE A 78 11.30 15.65 -9.00
C PHE A 78 9.89 15.11 -9.27
N VAL A 79 8.86 15.96 -9.19
CA VAL A 79 7.47 15.51 -9.45
C VAL A 79 7.29 15.04 -10.89
N LYS A 80 7.87 15.75 -11.87
CA LYS A 80 7.82 15.34 -13.28
C LYS A 80 8.49 13.99 -13.51
N ALA A 81 9.64 13.75 -12.87
CA ALA A 81 10.28 12.44 -12.90
C ALA A 81 9.36 11.36 -12.31
N CYS A 82 8.79 11.58 -11.12
CA CYS A 82 7.85 10.62 -10.52
C CYS A 82 6.64 10.33 -11.41
N GLN A 83 6.06 11.34 -12.06
CA GLN A 83 4.93 11.17 -12.98
C GLN A 83 5.29 10.28 -14.18
N LYS A 84 6.49 10.46 -14.76
CA LYS A 84 7.00 9.61 -15.85
C LYS A 84 7.18 8.16 -15.39
N LEU A 85 7.83 7.96 -14.24
CA LEU A 85 8.18 6.61 -13.76
C LEU A 85 7.00 5.81 -13.22
N THR A 86 5.93 6.49 -12.81
CA THR A 86 4.73 5.86 -12.24
C THR A 86 3.55 5.80 -13.21
N GLY A 87 3.79 6.11 -14.49
CA GLY A 87 2.80 5.98 -15.55
C GLY A 87 2.31 4.53 -15.72
N PRO A 88 1.07 4.33 -16.22
CA PRO A 88 0.54 2.99 -16.49
C PRO A 88 1.27 2.27 -17.65
N LEU A 89 1.88 3.04 -18.55
CA LEU A 89 2.78 2.60 -19.58
C LEU A 89 4.02 3.49 -19.48
N VAL A 90 5.20 2.88 -19.41
CA VAL A 90 6.46 3.62 -19.33
C VAL A 90 7.35 3.20 -20.50
N THR A 91 7.77 4.17 -21.30
CA THR A 91 8.67 3.96 -22.44
C THR A 91 10.12 4.18 -22.03
N TYR A 92 11.07 3.59 -22.79
CA TYR A 92 12.50 3.76 -22.51
C TYR A 92 12.94 5.23 -22.54
N SER A 93 12.38 6.05 -23.43
CA SER A 93 12.66 7.48 -23.48
C SER A 93 12.12 8.24 -22.28
N GLU A 94 10.99 7.80 -21.70
CA GLU A 94 10.48 8.37 -20.44
C GLU A 94 11.35 7.99 -19.25
N ILE A 95 11.91 6.78 -19.22
CA ILE A 95 12.86 6.34 -18.19
C ILE A 95 14.12 7.22 -18.25
N ASP A 96 14.71 7.39 -19.43
CA ASP A 96 15.90 8.23 -19.63
C ASP A 96 15.62 9.70 -19.27
N SER A 97 14.50 10.25 -19.75
CA SER A 97 14.08 11.60 -19.40
C SER A 97 13.86 11.78 -17.90
N ALA A 98 13.28 10.79 -17.22
CA ALA A 98 13.10 10.84 -15.77
C ALA A 98 14.43 10.76 -15.01
N HIS A 99 15.39 9.98 -15.52
CA HIS A 99 16.73 9.90 -14.95
C HIS A 99 17.43 11.27 -15.00
N GLN A 100 17.38 11.96 -16.15
CA GLN A 100 17.94 13.31 -16.31
C GLN A 100 17.28 14.32 -15.35
N LEU A 101 15.96 14.27 -15.20
CA LEU A 101 15.22 15.12 -14.26
C LEU A 101 15.60 14.86 -12.80
N LEU A 102 15.84 13.60 -12.42
CA LEU A 102 16.29 13.23 -11.06
C LEU A 102 17.73 13.68 -10.80
N GLU A 103 18.59 13.61 -11.82
CA GLU A 103 19.97 14.09 -11.75
C GLU A 103 20.01 15.62 -11.57
N GLU A 104 19.23 16.35 -12.36
CA GLU A 104 19.10 17.81 -12.26
C GLU A 104 18.52 18.21 -10.89
N PHE A 105 17.45 17.53 -10.44
CA PHE A 105 16.89 17.75 -9.10
C PHE A 105 17.93 17.57 -7.99
N ARG A 106 18.78 16.55 -8.08
CA ARG A 106 19.85 16.29 -7.10
C ARG A 106 20.88 17.43 -7.10
N LYS A 107 21.34 17.86 -8.28
CA LYS A 107 22.31 18.93 -8.44
C LYS A 107 21.78 20.26 -7.89
N GLU A 108 20.55 20.61 -8.25
CA GLU A 108 19.89 21.83 -7.76
C GLU A 108 19.62 21.78 -6.24
N CYS A 109 19.28 20.61 -5.68
CA CYS A 109 19.20 20.45 -4.22
C CYS A 109 20.55 20.74 -3.54
N GLU A 110 21.64 20.24 -4.11
CA GLU A 110 22.99 20.44 -3.59
C GLU A 110 23.38 21.93 -3.62
N THR A 111 23.04 22.63 -4.70
CA THR A 111 23.26 24.08 -4.83
C THR A 111 22.40 24.91 -3.88
N LEU A 112 21.11 24.59 -3.74
CA LEU A 112 20.18 25.36 -2.92
C LEU A 112 20.36 25.15 -1.42
N TYR A 113 20.70 23.94 -0.99
CA TYR A 113 20.68 23.56 0.43
C TYR A 113 22.03 23.03 0.95
N GLY A 114 23.03 22.90 0.08
CA GLY A 114 24.36 22.37 0.40
C GLY A 114 24.43 20.84 0.38
N GLU A 115 25.66 20.33 0.34
CA GLU A 115 25.96 18.88 0.24
C GLU A 115 25.34 18.05 1.38
N SER A 116 25.31 18.61 2.61
CA SER A 116 24.73 17.94 3.79
C SER A 116 23.23 17.65 3.68
N SER A 117 22.53 18.29 2.74
CA SER A 117 21.10 18.07 2.49
C SER A 117 20.82 16.85 1.60
N ILE A 118 21.84 16.32 0.93
CA ILE A 118 21.70 15.18 0.02
C ILE A 118 21.49 13.91 0.83
N THR A 119 20.34 13.29 0.64
CA THR A 119 19.96 12.08 1.38
C THR A 119 20.37 10.81 0.62
N PRO A 120 20.54 9.67 1.31
CA PRO A 120 20.74 8.38 0.65
C PRO A 120 19.66 8.05 -0.38
N ASN A 121 18.40 8.45 -0.14
CA ASN A 121 17.32 8.23 -1.10
C ASN A 121 17.52 9.02 -2.41
N MET A 122 18.07 10.24 -2.33
CA MET A 122 18.40 11.01 -3.53
C MET A 122 19.53 10.34 -4.34
N HIS A 123 20.48 9.71 -3.67
CA HIS A 123 21.48 8.88 -4.36
C HIS A 123 20.82 7.67 -5.04
N LEU A 124 19.90 6.98 -4.36
CA LEU A 124 19.18 5.83 -4.91
C LEU A 124 18.35 6.17 -6.16
N HIS A 125 17.90 7.42 -6.33
CA HIS A 125 17.23 7.86 -7.55
C HIS A 125 18.08 7.62 -8.82
N MET A 126 19.41 7.70 -8.72
CA MET A 126 20.31 7.50 -9.85
C MET A 126 20.32 6.07 -10.35
N HIS A 127 20.05 5.10 -9.46
CA HIS A 127 20.00 3.67 -9.80
C HIS A 127 18.62 3.23 -10.30
N LEU A 128 17.61 4.09 -10.23
CA LEU A 128 16.24 3.72 -10.57
C LEU A 128 16.07 3.42 -12.07
N CYS A 129 16.87 4.06 -12.93
CA CYS A 129 16.90 3.78 -14.37
C CYS A 129 17.30 2.33 -14.63
N GLU A 130 18.44 1.90 -14.09
CA GLU A 130 18.97 0.54 -14.23
C GLU A 130 17.96 -0.49 -13.69
N LEU A 131 17.40 -0.25 -12.50
CA LEU A 131 16.38 -1.12 -11.92
C LEU A 131 15.15 -1.27 -12.81
N MET A 132 14.73 -0.22 -13.51
CA MET A 132 13.58 -0.30 -14.41
C MET A 132 13.89 -1.01 -15.73
N LEU A 133 15.13 -0.94 -16.20
CA LEU A 133 15.57 -1.71 -17.37
C LEU A 133 15.65 -3.21 -17.05
N ASP A 134 16.10 -3.56 -15.85
CA ASP A 134 16.28 -4.96 -15.42
C ASP A 134 14.97 -5.62 -14.97
N PHE A 135 14.16 -4.92 -14.15
CA PHE A 135 12.97 -5.49 -13.49
C PHE A 135 11.65 -5.00 -14.09
N GLY A 136 11.69 -4.08 -15.05
CA GLY A 136 10.51 -3.48 -15.66
C GLY A 136 9.97 -2.27 -14.88
N PRO A 137 8.71 -1.86 -15.12
CA PRO A 137 8.14 -0.67 -14.50
C PRO A 137 8.14 -0.69 -12.96
N VAL A 138 8.19 0.48 -12.31
CA VAL A 138 8.31 0.61 -10.83
C VAL A 138 7.27 -0.23 -10.07
N TYR A 139 6.04 -0.31 -10.58
CA TYR A 139 4.96 -1.06 -9.93
C TYR A 139 5.16 -2.59 -9.94
N ALA A 140 6.11 -3.11 -10.73
CA ALA A 140 6.46 -4.52 -10.73
C ALA A 140 7.26 -4.91 -9.48
N PHE A 141 8.05 -3.99 -8.93
CA PHE A 141 8.97 -4.28 -7.81
C PHE A 141 8.78 -3.38 -6.58
N TRP A 142 7.89 -2.38 -6.61
CA TRP A 142 7.59 -1.58 -5.43
C TRP A 142 6.96 -2.39 -4.27
N LEU A 143 7.12 -1.91 -3.04
CA LEU A 143 6.76 -2.66 -1.84
C LEU A 143 5.32 -2.44 -1.34
N TYR A 144 4.50 -1.62 -2.01
CA TYR A 144 3.14 -1.31 -1.55
C TYR A 144 2.25 -2.54 -1.41
N SER A 145 2.37 -3.50 -2.34
CA SER A 145 1.65 -4.78 -2.25
C SER A 145 2.08 -5.56 -1.01
N PHE A 146 3.39 -5.71 -0.80
CA PHE A 146 3.98 -6.40 0.35
C PHE A 146 3.58 -5.77 1.68
N GLU A 147 3.66 -4.44 1.83
CA GLU A 147 3.25 -3.75 3.06
C GLU A 147 1.75 -3.94 3.37
N ARG A 148 0.91 -3.91 2.32
CA ARG A 148 -0.52 -4.20 2.45
C ARG A 148 -0.76 -5.63 2.90
N TYR A 149 -0.01 -6.60 2.35
CA TYR A 149 -0.07 -7.98 2.79
C TYR A 149 0.42 -8.13 4.23
N ASN A 150 1.55 -7.55 4.61
CA ASN A 150 2.07 -7.57 5.98
C ASN A 150 1.04 -7.04 6.99
N SER A 151 0.31 -5.99 6.62
CA SER A 151 -0.79 -5.46 7.45
C SER A 151 -1.93 -6.49 7.61
N LYS A 152 -2.30 -7.21 6.55
CA LYS A 152 -3.28 -8.31 6.65
C LYS A 152 -2.76 -9.43 7.54
N LEU A 153 -1.49 -9.81 7.39
CA LEU A 153 -0.86 -10.87 8.18
C LEU A 153 -0.84 -10.53 9.67
N LYS A 154 -0.45 -9.29 10.01
CA LYS A 154 -0.43 -8.80 11.40
C LYS A 154 -1.80 -8.87 12.09
N ASN A 155 -2.88 -8.77 11.32
CA ASN A 155 -4.25 -8.79 11.84
C ASN A 155 -4.84 -10.20 11.95
N ILE A 156 -4.12 -11.25 11.53
CA ILE A 156 -4.53 -12.63 11.76
C ILE A 156 -4.28 -12.93 13.24
N LYS A 157 -5.37 -13.10 14.01
CA LYS A 157 -5.27 -13.54 15.40
C LYS A 157 -4.71 -14.96 15.42
N THR A 158 -3.44 -15.10 15.78
CA THR A 158 -2.79 -16.40 16.00
C THR A 158 -2.23 -16.46 17.42
N ASN A 159 -2.39 -17.61 18.05
CA ASN A 159 -2.00 -17.92 19.41
C ASN A 159 -0.71 -18.75 19.48
N ARG A 160 0.11 -18.78 18.42
CA ARG A 160 1.34 -19.61 18.39
C ARG A 160 2.53 -18.93 17.73
N CYS A 161 3.64 -18.92 18.48
CA CYS A 161 4.99 -18.58 18.04
C CYS A 161 5.56 -19.58 17.02
N ASN A 162 4.89 -20.73 16.82
CA ASN A 162 5.28 -21.80 15.88
C ASN A 162 4.13 -22.07 14.89
N GLY A 163 4.42 -22.12 13.58
CA GLY A 163 3.44 -22.44 12.52
C GLY A 163 2.86 -21.23 11.79
N LEU A 164 3.62 -20.13 11.71
CA LEU A 164 3.25 -18.96 10.90
C LEU A 164 3.06 -19.35 9.44
N GLU A 165 3.94 -20.20 8.90
CA GLU A 165 3.88 -20.71 7.53
C GLU A 165 2.59 -21.49 7.28
N VAL A 166 2.20 -22.38 8.20
CA VAL A 166 0.96 -23.16 8.11
C VAL A 166 -0.27 -22.26 8.18
N THR A 167 -0.24 -21.25 9.06
CA THR A 167 -1.32 -20.27 9.19
C THR A 167 -1.44 -19.44 7.90
N PHE A 168 -0.32 -19.01 7.32
CA PHE A 168 -0.29 -18.29 6.06
C PHE A 168 -0.81 -19.13 4.91
N MET A 169 -0.32 -20.37 4.75
CA MET A 169 -0.79 -21.25 3.70
C MET A 169 -2.29 -21.53 3.82
N ARG A 170 -2.80 -21.76 5.04
CA ARG A 170 -4.24 -21.94 5.26
C ARG A 170 -5.04 -20.71 4.84
N VAL A 171 -4.70 -19.52 5.34
CA VAL A 171 -5.44 -18.29 5.04
C VAL A 171 -5.33 -17.91 3.55
N PHE A 172 -4.17 -18.16 2.93
CA PHE A 172 -3.99 -17.95 1.50
C PHE A 172 -4.90 -18.87 0.69
N LEU A 173 -4.88 -20.17 0.97
CA LEU A 173 -5.74 -21.15 0.27
C LEU A 173 -7.22 -20.83 0.50
N GLU A 174 -7.64 -20.56 1.73
CA GLU A 174 -9.01 -20.14 2.03
C GLU A 174 -9.40 -18.94 1.16
N LYS A 175 -8.60 -17.87 1.12
CA LYS A 175 -8.94 -16.66 0.35
C LYS A 175 -8.85 -16.83 -1.16
N ALA A 176 -7.89 -17.60 -1.65
CA ALA A 176 -7.72 -17.85 -3.09
C ALA A 176 -8.85 -18.71 -3.65
N PHE A 177 -9.30 -19.70 -2.87
CA PHE A 177 -10.27 -20.69 -3.33
C PHE A 177 -11.71 -20.44 -2.86
N ILE A 178 -11.98 -19.53 -1.92
CA ILE A 178 -13.35 -19.28 -1.45
C ILE A 178 -14.29 -18.86 -2.58
N GLY A 179 -13.82 -18.06 -3.55
CA GLY A 179 -14.65 -17.65 -4.69
C GLY A 179 -15.00 -18.83 -5.60
N SER A 180 -14.02 -19.70 -5.86
CA SER A 180 -14.22 -20.93 -6.65
C SER A 180 -15.10 -21.93 -5.92
N PHE A 181 -14.90 -22.08 -4.61
CA PHE A 181 -15.75 -22.89 -3.73
C PHE A 181 -17.19 -22.39 -3.75
N LEU A 182 -17.42 -21.10 -3.48
CA LEU A 182 -18.76 -20.51 -3.51
C LEU A 182 -19.42 -20.67 -4.88
N ARG A 183 -18.67 -20.55 -5.99
CA ARG A 183 -19.21 -20.73 -7.34
C ARG A 183 -19.52 -22.19 -7.68
N ALA A 184 -18.67 -23.13 -7.25
CA ALA A 184 -18.89 -24.55 -7.45
C ALA A 184 -20.12 -25.05 -6.69
N TYR A 185 -20.37 -24.49 -5.50
CA TYR A 185 -21.48 -24.89 -4.66
C TYR A 185 -22.71 -23.96 -4.76
N SER A 186 -22.65 -22.82 -5.47
CA SER A 186 -23.78 -21.89 -5.57
C SER A 186 -25.03 -22.49 -6.23
N THR A 187 -24.86 -23.54 -7.05
CA THR A 187 -25.96 -24.23 -7.74
C THR A 187 -26.41 -25.52 -7.06
N ASN A 188 -25.60 -26.08 -6.13
CA ASN A 188 -25.86 -27.34 -5.43
C ASN A 188 -25.36 -27.27 -3.98
N LEU A 189 -25.78 -26.23 -3.24
CA LEU A 189 -25.55 -26.16 -1.81
C LEU A 189 -26.50 -27.15 -1.13
N SER A 190 -25.98 -28.28 -0.67
CA SER A 190 -26.75 -29.23 0.12
C SER A 190 -27.16 -28.59 1.44
N SER A 191 -28.37 -28.90 1.95
CA SER A 191 -28.85 -28.37 3.24
C SER A 191 -27.84 -28.49 4.39
N PRO A 192 -27.07 -29.59 4.55
CA PRO A 192 -26.06 -29.68 5.59
C PRO A 192 -24.92 -28.66 5.44
N LEU A 193 -24.54 -28.32 4.21
CA LEU A 193 -23.50 -27.33 3.95
C LEU A 193 -24.02 -25.91 4.21
N ILE A 194 -25.29 -25.64 3.90
CA ILE A 194 -25.96 -24.37 4.24
C ILE A 194 -26.00 -24.18 5.75
N GLU A 195 -26.50 -25.18 6.50
CA GLU A 195 -26.58 -25.15 7.97
C GLU A 195 -25.19 -24.98 8.61
N PHE A 196 -24.17 -25.67 8.05
CA PHE A 196 -22.79 -25.49 8.49
C PHE A 196 -22.29 -24.06 8.26
N LEU A 197 -22.49 -23.50 7.07
CA LEU A 197 -22.07 -22.13 6.75
C LEU A 197 -22.83 -21.08 7.57
N GLU A 198 -24.12 -21.28 7.82
CA GLU A 198 -24.94 -20.44 8.70
C GLU A 198 -24.43 -20.53 10.15
N GLY A 199 -24.10 -21.73 10.64
CA GLY A 199 -23.47 -21.91 11.95
C GLY A 199 -22.13 -21.18 12.07
N VAL A 200 -21.28 -21.25 11.04
CA VAL A 200 -20.01 -20.52 10.98
C VAL A 200 -20.22 -19.00 10.92
N ALA A 201 -21.26 -18.53 10.23
CA ALA A 201 -21.59 -17.10 10.14
C ALA A 201 -22.16 -16.54 11.46
N GLN A 202 -23.02 -17.30 12.14
CA GLN A 202 -23.61 -16.94 13.44
C GLN A 202 -22.55 -16.79 14.55
N VAL A 203 -21.50 -17.63 14.53
CA VAL A 203 -20.35 -17.54 15.46
C VAL A 203 -19.59 -16.20 15.36
N LYS A 204 -19.68 -15.48 14.24
CA LYS A 204 -19.08 -14.14 14.10
C LYS A 204 -19.94 -13.00 14.65
N SER A 205 -21.24 -13.22 14.85
CA SER A 205 -22.19 -12.16 15.25
C SER A 205 -22.32 -11.99 16.76
N ASN A 206 -22.01 -13.04 17.54
CA ASN A 206 -21.98 -12.98 19.00
C ASN A 206 -20.54 -12.81 19.49
N SER A 207 -20.17 -11.54 19.69
CA SER A 207 -19.08 -10.92 20.46
C SER A 207 -17.96 -11.78 21.08
N ASP A 208 -16.77 -11.19 21.12
CA ASP A 208 -15.80 -11.21 22.24
C ASP A 208 -15.70 -12.45 23.15
N SER A 209 -14.47 -12.94 23.28
CA SER A 209 -13.96 -13.72 24.42
C SER A 209 -14.55 -15.11 24.68
N SER A 210 -14.45 -16.03 23.71
CA SER A 210 -14.06 -17.43 23.97
C SER A 210 -14.02 -18.19 22.65
N SER A 211 -12.83 -18.64 22.26
CA SER A 211 -12.64 -19.51 21.09
C SER A 211 -13.45 -20.81 21.23
N PRO A 212 -14.21 -21.28 20.21
CA PRO A 212 -14.92 -22.56 20.28
C PRO A 212 -14.01 -23.79 20.04
N LEU A 213 -12.69 -23.60 19.98
CA LEU A 213 -11.72 -24.70 20.02
C LEU A 213 -11.16 -24.83 21.44
N ASN A 214 -12.04 -25.08 22.41
CA ASN A 214 -11.64 -25.65 23.69
C ASN A 214 -11.50 -27.16 23.47
N LEU A 215 -10.27 -27.62 23.27
CA LEU A 215 -9.92 -29.03 23.06
C LEU A 215 -9.86 -29.83 24.37
N ASP A 216 -10.48 -29.35 25.46
CA ASP A 216 -10.22 -29.85 26.82
C ASP A 216 -11.45 -30.39 27.57
N ALA A 217 -12.52 -30.77 26.87
CA ALA A 217 -13.64 -31.49 27.49
C ALA A 217 -14.05 -32.69 26.63
N GLY A 218 -13.60 -33.89 27.03
CA GLY A 218 -14.17 -35.19 26.69
C GLY A 218 -14.33 -35.50 25.19
N HIS A 219 -13.37 -36.25 24.63
CA HIS A 219 -13.45 -36.87 23.30
C HIS A 219 -14.84 -37.45 22.94
N PRO A 220 -15.44 -37.04 21.81
CA PRO A 220 -15.92 -37.95 20.80
C PRO A 220 -14.78 -38.24 19.81
N PRO A 221 -14.66 -39.45 19.25
CA PRO A 221 -13.56 -39.78 18.36
C PRO A 221 -13.62 -38.84 17.14
N ALA A 222 -12.56 -38.04 16.99
CA ALA A 222 -12.33 -37.30 15.76
C ALA A 222 -12.32 -38.31 14.62
N LEU A 223 -13.27 -38.20 13.69
CA LEU A 223 -13.17 -38.91 12.42
C LEU A 223 -11.85 -38.46 11.79
N PRO A 224 -10.89 -39.38 11.58
CA PRO A 224 -9.60 -39.01 11.01
C PRO A 224 -9.85 -38.46 9.61
N PHE A 225 -9.21 -37.34 9.31
CA PHE A 225 -9.25 -36.76 7.97
C PHE A 225 -8.77 -37.80 6.96
N SER A 226 -9.67 -38.25 6.09
CA SER A 226 -9.38 -39.20 5.02
C SER A 226 -9.14 -38.43 3.74
N LEU A 227 -7.87 -38.38 3.33
CA LEU A 227 -7.45 -37.82 2.05
C LEU A 227 -8.18 -38.51 0.88
N ALA A 228 -8.47 -39.80 1.01
CA ALA A 228 -9.22 -40.56 0.02
C ALA A 228 -10.69 -40.09 -0.10
N MET A 229 -11.38 -39.84 1.02
CA MET A 229 -12.75 -39.29 0.98
C MET A 229 -12.78 -37.87 0.39
N PHE A 230 -11.80 -37.05 0.75
CA PHE A 230 -11.69 -35.70 0.22
C PHE A 230 -11.43 -35.70 -1.29
N GLN A 231 -10.56 -36.59 -1.78
CA GLN A 231 -10.30 -36.77 -3.20
C GLN A 231 -11.54 -37.31 -3.93
N GLN A 232 -12.26 -38.26 -3.35
CA GLN A 232 -13.47 -38.85 -3.95
C GLN A 232 -14.63 -37.86 -4.08
N ALA A 233 -14.76 -36.91 -3.14
CA ALA A 233 -15.71 -35.79 -3.23
C ALA A 233 -15.26 -34.68 -4.19
N ALA A 234 -13.96 -34.61 -4.52
CA ALA A 234 -13.40 -33.61 -5.43
C ALA A 234 -13.30 -34.10 -6.89
N THR A 235 -13.30 -35.41 -7.13
CA THR A 235 -13.14 -36.00 -8.48
C THR A 235 -14.43 -36.55 -9.08
N ASN A 236 -15.53 -36.62 -8.32
CA ASN A 236 -16.87 -36.87 -8.87
C ASN A 236 -17.75 -35.63 -8.64
N PRO A 237 -18.20 -34.93 -9.71
CA PRO A 237 -19.11 -33.80 -9.60
C PRO A 237 -20.50 -34.19 -9.07
#